data_AF-A0A1F3Z834-F1
#
_entry.id   AF-A0A1F3Z834-F1
#
_cell.length_a   1.000
_cell.length_b   1.000
_cell.length_c   1.000
_cell.angle_alpha   90.00
_cell.angle_beta   90.00
_cell.angle_gamma   90.00
#
_symmetry.space_group_name_H-M   'P 1'
#
loop_
_entity.id
_entity.type
_entity.pdbx_description
1 polymer ?
#
loop_
_entity_poly.entity_id
_entity_poly.type
_entity_poly.pdbx_seq_one_letter_code
_entity_poly.pdbx_strand_id
1 'polypeptide(L)'
;MTRTSTTAKQGITPFWNRIPRFFLYPFGLAPLLYMGVLSAVSLMTLLPIVGPLVQLLIWATFLRYSFVVLEHTSYGHLEPPGSLGRLSSAENNRPYKQLGIFILMGASVFLVGMAFGGTAALIAGLLLGLALPACIMLLAINDGFFQALNPLSIIYLISKIGLPYVALCFFLLSLSGGSEWFAEFLAPRIGKWALFPALNFIAMYFTLIMYNMMGYVLYQNHQSIGLDVQVDFADSPDALHKHGAAPDPLTAELNQLLAAGHTNEAVTLLAQKIRNDWENNDLHDRYHKLLILAGRKEVTSHGREYISKLVRDKKQARALDIYQDCLKADREFMPQEAAQVYPLACAARDLKQHKLALSIMRKFDKNFPRSPDIPSVYLLSAKLMYEEFRDEKMARAILHHIQKKYPQHPLSGEAGNYLAFMDKLAPSA
;
A
#
# COMPACT_ATOMS: atom_id res chain seq x y z
N MET A 1 28.62 34.81 7.86
CA MET A 1 27.98 34.15 6.71
C MET A 1 27.65 32.72 7.09
N THR A 2 26.41 32.49 7.49
CA THR A 2 25.86 31.22 7.95
C THR A 2 25.67 30.28 6.75
N ARG A 3 26.52 29.25 6.64
CA ARG A 3 26.29 28.10 5.75
C ARG A 3 25.14 27.29 6.34
N THR A 4 23.97 27.39 5.71
CA THR A 4 22.86 26.47 5.94
C THR A 4 23.29 25.08 5.49
N SER A 5 23.44 24.19 6.47
CA SER A 5 23.64 22.76 6.32
C SER A 5 22.38 22.13 5.75
N THR A 6 22.34 21.93 4.43
CA THR A 6 21.34 21.08 3.79
C THR A 6 21.58 19.64 4.23
N THR A 7 20.78 19.17 5.17
CA THR A 7 20.72 17.78 5.62
C THR A 7 20.45 16.89 4.40
N ALA A 8 21.47 16.16 3.95
CA ALA A 8 21.33 15.16 2.89
C ALA A 8 20.38 14.06 3.39
N LYS A 9 19.13 14.08 2.92
CA LYS A 9 18.14 13.02 3.15
C LYS A 9 18.69 11.70 2.57
N GLN A 10 19.05 10.77 3.44
CA GLN A 10 19.37 9.40 3.08
C GLN A 10 18.14 8.71 2.45
N GLY A 11 18.32 7.95 1.36
CA GLY A 11 17.74 6.61 1.28
C GLY A 11 16.81 6.18 0.14
N ILE A 12 16.26 7.04 -0.73
CA ILE A 12 15.41 6.61 -1.86
C ILE A 12 15.72 7.41 -3.13
N THR A 13 15.97 6.73 -4.26
CA THR A 13 16.18 7.40 -5.56
C THR A 13 14.95 8.24 -5.93
N PRO A 14 15.14 9.53 -6.27
CA PRO A 14 14.01 10.35 -6.69
C PRO A 14 13.30 9.78 -7.92
N PHE A 15 11.98 9.96 -7.97
CA PHE A 15 11.16 9.39 -9.05
C PHE A 15 11.63 9.86 -10.45
N TRP A 16 12.10 11.10 -10.60
CA TRP A 16 12.63 11.64 -11.86
C TRP A 16 13.92 10.97 -12.34
N ASN A 17 14.63 10.24 -11.48
CA ASN A 17 15.78 9.42 -11.86
C ASN A 17 15.38 7.99 -12.26
N ARG A 18 14.11 7.59 -12.10
CA ARG A 18 13.57 6.27 -12.45
C ARG A 18 12.60 6.29 -13.63
N ILE A 19 12.53 7.39 -14.38
CA ILE A 19 11.62 7.55 -15.51
C ILE A 19 11.62 6.34 -16.46
N PRO A 20 12.76 5.80 -16.92
CA PRO A 20 12.76 4.64 -17.82
C PRO A 20 12.07 3.40 -17.24
N ARG A 21 12.16 3.19 -15.92
CA ARG A 21 11.53 2.03 -15.26
C ARG A 21 10.01 2.16 -15.21
N PHE A 22 9.47 3.37 -15.08
CA PHE A 22 8.02 3.56 -15.15
C PHE A 22 7.46 3.18 -16.52
N PHE A 23 8.18 3.48 -17.61
CA PHE A 23 7.81 3.04 -18.96
C PHE A 23 8.00 1.53 -19.17
N LEU A 24 8.95 0.89 -18.49
CA LEU A 24 9.12 -0.56 -18.56
C LEU A 24 8.08 -1.33 -17.74
N TYR A 25 7.44 -0.69 -16.76
CA TYR A 25 6.51 -1.36 -15.85
C TYR A 25 5.31 -2.02 -16.55
N PRO A 26 4.59 -1.37 -17.49
CA PRO A 26 3.47 -2.00 -18.18
C PRO A 26 3.89 -3.13 -19.14
N PHE A 27 5.20 -3.28 -19.44
CA PHE A 27 5.71 -4.40 -20.23
C PHE A 27 5.88 -5.70 -19.43
N GLY A 28 5.62 -5.69 -18.12
CA GLY A 28 5.50 -6.92 -17.36
C GLY A 28 4.37 -7.81 -17.91
N LEU A 29 4.57 -9.13 -17.90
CA LEU A 29 3.65 -10.10 -18.50
C LEU A 29 2.19 -9.93 -18.01
N ALA A 30 2.01 -9.74 -16.70
CA ALA A 30 0.67 -9.59 -16.10
C ALA A 30 -0.06 -8.31 -16.57
N PRO A 31 0.51 -7.08 -16.42
CA PRO A 31 -0.13 -5.87 -16.96
C PRO A 31 -0.35 -5.92 -18.47
N LEU A 32 0.61 -6.44 -19.23
CA LEU A 32 0.54 -6.49 -20.68
C LEU A 32 -0.58 -7.41 -21.17
N LEU A 33 -0.71 -8.60 -20.58
CA LEU A 33 -1.84 -9.50 -20.87
C LEU A 33 -3.17 -8.88 -20.46
N TYR A 34 -3.24 -8.22 -19.30
CA TYR A 34 -4.47 -7.60 -18.81
C TYR A 34 -4.95 -6.47 -19.72
N MET A 35 -4.06 -5.54 -20.09
CA MET A 35 -4.36 -4.47 -21.04
C MET A 35 -4.68 -5.03 -22.43
N GLY A 36 -3.96 -6.07 -22.88
CA GLY A 36 -4.21 -6.73 -24.16
C GLY A 36 -5.61 -7.35 -24.24
N VAL A 37 -6.03 -8.07 -23.18
CA VAL A 37 -7.38 -8.66 -23.11
C VAL A 37 -8.45 -7.57 -23.06
N LEU A 38 -8.31 -6.56 -22.21
CA LEU A 38 -9.28 -5.46 -22.12
C LEU A 38 -9.38 -4.65 -23.42
N SER A 39 -8.24 -4.41 -24.08
CA SER A 39 -8.18 -3.80 -25.41
C SER A 39 -8.88 -4.65 -26.46
N ALA A 40 -8.67 -5.98 -26.47
CA ALA A 40 -9.37 -6.87 -27.40
C ALA A 40 -10.90 -6.90 -27.15
N VAL A 41 -11.33 -6.93 -25.89
CA VAL A 41 -12.75 -6.85 -25.50
C VAL A 41 -13.39 -5.55 -25.98
N SER A 42 -12.60 -4.47 -26.11
CA SER A 42 -13.10 -3.21 -26.65
C SER A 42 -13.58 -3.29 -28.11
N LEU A 43 -13.28 -4.36 -28.86
CA LEU A 43 -13.92 -4.60 -30.17
C LEU A 43 -15.44 -4.78 -30.05
N MET A 44 -15.94 -5.29 -28.92
CA MET A 44 -17.37 -5.46 -28.66
C MET A 44 -18.09 -4.12 -28.48
N THR A 45 -17.36 -3.01 -28.33
CA THR A 45 -17.98 -1.68 -28.14
C THR A 45 -18.48 -1.04 -29.43
N LEU A 46 -18.27 -1.68 -30.58
CA LEU A 46 -18.81 -1.23 -31.87
C LEU A 46 -20.33 -1.42 -31.99
N LEU A 47 -20.96 -2.12 -31.03
CA LEU A 47 -22.41 -2.30 -30.97
C LEU A 47 -23.10 -1.04 -30.40
N PRO A 48 -24.08 -0.43 -31.12
CA PRO A 48 -24.82 0.72 -30.62
C PRO A 48 -25.58 0.32 -29.35
N ILE A 49 -25.51 1.14 -28.30
CA ILE A 49 -26.07 0.93 -26.93
C ILE A 49 -25.21 0.07 -26.00
N VAL A 50 -24.80 -1.13 -26.41
CA VAL A 50 -23.97 -2.00 -25.53
C VAL A 50 -22.56 -1.43 -25.38
N GLY A 51 -22.04 -0.77 -26.41
CA GLY A 51 -20.66 -0.34 -26.45
C GLY A 51 -20.23 0.66 -25.37
N PRO A 52 -20.96 1.75 -25.12
CA PRO A 52 -20.63 2.67 -24.03
C PRO A 52 -20.60 2.01 -22.65
N LEU A 53 -21.52 1.06 -22.39
CA LEU A 53 -21.57 0.34 -21.12
C LEU A 53 -20.37 -0.60 -20.96
N VAL A 54 -20.02 -1.33 -22.03
CA VAL A 54 -18.82 -2.19 -22.07
C VAL A 54 -17.56 -1.34 -21.91
N GLN A 55 -17.48 -0.17 -22.55
CA GLN A 55 -16.36 0.76 -22.41
C GLN A 55 -16.22 1.27 -20.97
N LEU A 56 -17.33 1.64 -20.32
CA LEU A 56 -17.33 2.04 -18.92
C LEU A 56 -16.84 0.91 -18.02
N LEU A 57 -17.31 -0.32 -18.25
CA LEU A 57 -16.89 -1.50 -17.50
C LEU A 57 -15.39 -1.77 -17.69
N ILE A 58 -14.89 -1.73 -18.93
CA ILE A 58 -13.47 -1.88 -19.24
C ILE A 58 -12.63 -0.88 -18.43
N TRP A 59 -13.01 0.40 -18.43
CA TRP A 59 -12.29 1.43 -17.69
C TRP A 59 -12.43 1.29 -16.17
N ALA A 60 -13.60 0.91 -15.66
CA ALA A 60 -13.78 0.65 -14.22
C ALA A 60 -12.89 -0.51 -13.75
N THR A 61 -12.86 -1.60 -14.51
CA THR A 61 -12.03 -2.78 -14.27
C THR A 61 -10.54 -2.47 -14.42
N PHE A 62 -10.17 -1.62 -15.38
CA PHE A 62 -8.79 -1.18 -15.55
C PHE A 62 -8.33 -0.23 -14.43
N LEU A 63 -9.13 0.78 -14.08
CA LEU A 63 -8.83 1.70 -12.98
C LEU A 63 -8.69 0.96 -11.65
N ARG A 64 -9.48 -0.11 -11.42
CA ARG A 64 -9.29 -0.98 -10.26
C ARG A 64 -7.89 -1.59 -10.22
N TYR A 65 -7.41 -2.09 -11.36
CA TYR A 65 -6.04 -2.60 -11.47
C TYR A 65 -5.00 -1.51 -11.25
N SER A 66 -5.20 -0.32 -11.82
CA SER A 66 -4.31 0.82 -11.63
C SER A 66 -4.22 1.25 -10.15
N PHE A 67 -5.32 1.25 -9.40
CA PHE A 67 -5.30 1.50 -7.95
C PHE A 67 -4.52 0.42 -7.18
N VAL A 68 -4.69 -0.86 -7.55
CA VAL A 68 -3.89 -1.93 -6.96
C VAL A 68 -2.41 -1.70 -7.21
N VAL A 69 -2.03 -1.28 -8.43
CA VAL A 69 -0.65 -0.93 -8.75
C VAL A 69 -0.15 0.26 -7.92
N LEU A 70 -0.94 1.34 -7.81
CA LEU A 70 -0.57 2.50 -7.01
C LEU A 70 -0.35 2.13 -5.54
N GLU A 71 -1.26 1.37 -4.95
CA GLU A 71 -1.18 0.89 -3.56
C GLU A 71 0.03 -0.04 -3.37
N HIS A 72 0.19 -1.04 -4.25
CA HIS A 72 1.31 -1.99 -4.21
C HIS A 72 2.66 -1.29 -4.34
N THR A 73 2.80 -0.33 -5.26
CA THR A 73 4.01 0.48 -5.40
C THR A 73 4.21 1.39 -4.18
N SER A 74 3.14 1.95 -3.59
CA SER A 74 3.25 2.79 -2.39
C SER A 74 3.81 2.07 -1.17
N TYR A 75 3.59 0.76 -1.08
CA TYR A 75 4.16 -0.12 -0.05
C TYR A 75 5.58 -0.63 -0.39
N GLY A 76 6.17 -0.22 -1.51
CA GLY A 76 7.54 -0.56 -1.90
C GLY A 76 7.68 -1.74 -2.86
N HIS A 77 6.58 -2.36 -3.29
CA HIS A 77 6.63 -3.42 -4.29
C HIS A 77 6.70 -2.85 -5.71
N LEU A 78 7.92 -2.73 -6.24
CA LEU A 78 8.19 -2.08 -7.53
C LEU A 78 7.93 -2.97 -8.76
N GLU A 79 7.60 -4.24 -8.56
CA GLU A 79 7.24 -5.18 -9.62
C GLU A 79 5.72 -5.30 -9.76
N PRO A 80 5.21 -5.63 -10.98
CA PRO A 80 3.80 -5.89 -11.19
C PRO A 80 3.27 -7.02 -10.29
N PRO A 81 2.05 -6.91 -9.76
CA PRO A 81 1.48 -7.96 -8.92
C PRO A 81 1.34 -9.27 -9.71
N GLY A 82 1.99 -10.34 -9.23
CA GLY A 82 2.12 -11.62 -9.94
C GLY A 82 0.85 -12.44 -10.12
N SER A 83 -0.29 -12.03 -9.55
CA SER A 83 -1.58 -12.70 -9.80
C SER A 83 -2.73 -11.71 -9.97
N LEU A 84 -3.44 -11.82 -11.10
CA LEU A 84 -4.71 -11.14 -11.36
C LEU A 84 -5.81 -11.53 -10.35
N GLY A 85 -5.65 -12.65 -9.62
CA GLY A 85 -6.57 -13.10 -8.58
C GLY A 85 -6.71 -12.16 -7.38
N ARG A 86 -5.72 -11.27 -7.12
CA ARG A 86 -5.82 -10.20 -6.12
C ARG A 86 -6.79 -9.07 -6.52
N LEU A 87 -7.23 -9.00 -7.77
CA LEU A 87 -8.23 -8.01 -8.23
C LEU A 87 -9.62 -8.25 -7.64
N SER A 88 -9.91 -9.43 -7.08
CA SER A 88 -11.20 -9.76 -6.48
C SER A 88 -11.44 -9.05 -5.14
N SER A 89 -10.38 -8.76 -4.36
CA SER A 89 -10.48 -8.34 -2.94
C SER A 89 -10.10 -6.88 -2.62
N ALA A 90 -9.62 -6.09 -3.60
CA ALA A 90 -9.54 -4.64 -3.46
C ALA A 90 -10.97 -4.10 -3.31
N GLU A 91 -11.25 -3.23 -2.33
CA GLU A 91 -12.62 -2.71 -2.13
C GLU A 91 -13.20 -2.21 -3.46
N ASN A 92 -14.33 -2.79 -3.84
CA ASN A 92 -14.91 -2.68 -5.18
C ASN A 92 -15.23 -1.22 -5.59
N ASN A 93 -15.17 -0.27 -4.64
CA ASN A 93 -15.77 1.05 -4.77
C ASN A 93 -14.78 2.19 -5.10
N ARG A 94 -13.45 2.00 -5.01
CA ARG A 94 -12.45 3.08 -5.25
C ARG A 94 -12.53 3.71 -6.66
N PRO A 95 -12.66 2.96 -7.77
CA PRO A 95 -12.81 3.55 -9.10
C PRO A 95 -14.07 4.42 -9.23
N TYR A 96 -15.16 4.00 -8.58
CA TYR A 96 -16.42 4.76 -8.57
C TYR A 96 -16.30 6.05 -7.75
N LYS A 97 -15.56 6.02 -6.63
CA LYS A 97 -15.20 7.22 -5.85
C LYS A 97 -14.37 8.19 -6.70
N GLN A 98 -13.40 7.71 -7.48
CA GLN A 98 -12.63 8.56 -8.39
C GLN A 98 -13.51 9.18 -9.49
N LEU A 99 -14.45 8.43 -10.07
CA LEU A 99 -15.41 8.97 -11.02
C LEU A 99 -16.23 10.12 -10.41
N GLY A 100 -16.66 9.96 -9.16
CA GLY A 100 -17.31 11.04 -8.40
C GLY A 100 -16.43 12.28 -8.24
N ILE A 101 -15.13 12.12 -7.98
CA ILE A 101 -14.16 13.23 -7.90
C ILE A 101 -14.08 13.95 -9.25
N PHE A 102 -13.99 13.21 -10.36
CA PHE A 102 -13.97 13.81 -11.70
C PHE A 102 -15.25 14.58 -12.02
N ILE A 103 -16.42 14.02 -11.70
CA ILE A 103 -17.70 14.70 -11.90
C ILE A 103 -17.75 16.00 -11.09
N LEU A 104 -17.38 15.96 -9.81
CA LEU A 104 -17.38 17.14 -8.94
C LEU A 104 -16.39 18.21 -9.38
N MET A 105 -15.16 17.84 -9.74
CA MET A 105 -14.18 18.77 -10.28
C MET A 105 -14.66 19.38 -11.61
N GLY A 106 -15.17 18.56 -12.53
CA GLY A 106 -15.69 19.02 -13.82
C GLY A 106 -16.88 19.97 -13.66
N ALA A 107 -17.83 19.62 -12.79
CA ALA A 107 -18.96 20.50 -12.46
C ALA A 107 -18.48 21.82 -11.83
N SER A 108 -17.46 21.77 -10.96
CA SER A 108 -16.89 22.97 -10.35
C SER A 108 -16.27 23.91 -11.38
N VAL A 109 -15.47 23.37 -12.31
CA VAL A 109 -14.89 24.16 -13.43
C VAL A 109 -15.99 24.75 -14.30
N PHE A 110 -17.00 23.96 -14.63
CA PHE A 110 -18.14 24.40 -15.43
C PHE A 110 -18.91 25.54 -14.76
N LEU A 111 -19.23 25.42 -13.48
CA LEU A 111 -19.93 26.46 -12.70
C LEU A 111 -19.10 27.73 -12.59
N VAL A 112 -17.78 27.63 -12.35
CA VAL A 112 -16.88 28.79 -12.35
C VAL A 112 -16.86 29.46 -13.72
N GLY A 113 -16.84 28.68 -14.80
CA GLY A 113 -16.90 29.21 -16.17
C GLY A 113 -18.21 29.93 -16.47
N MET A 114 -19.33 29.41 -15.98
CA MET A 114 -20.63 30.04 -16.14
C MET A 114 -20.75 31.34 -15.33
N ALA A 115 -20.19 31.37 -14.12
CA ALA A 115 -20.31 32.52 -13.23
C ALA A 115 -19.27 33.64 -13.51
N PHE A 116 -18.05 33.28 -13.89
CA PHE A 116 -16.90 34.19 -13.98
C PHE A 116 -16.22 34.23 -15.36
N GLY A 117 -16.72 33.45 -16.32
CA GLY A 117 -16.21 33.41 -17.70
C GLY A 117 -15.10 32.39 -17.96
N GLY A 118 -14.70 32.26 -19.23
CA GLY A 118 -13.80 31.21 -19.69
C GLY A 118 -12.38 31.27 -19.09
N THR A 119 -11.84 32.46 -18.85
CA THR A 119 -10.52 32.62 -18.21
C THR A 119 -10.52 32.13 -16.76
N ALA A 120 -11.58 32.39 -16.00
CA ALA A 120 -11.73 31.86 -14.65
C ALA A 120 -11.86 30.32 -14.66
N ALA A 121 -12.59 29.76 -15.63
CA ALA A 121 -12.68 28.31 -15.81
C ALA A 121 -11.30 27.68 -16.10
N LEU A 122 -10.48 28.31 -16.95
CA LEU A 122 -9.13 27.83 -17.24
C LEU A 122 -8.24 27.81 -15.99
N ILE A 123 -8.27 28.89 -15.20
CA ILE A 123 -7.51 28.97 -13.94
C ILE A 123 -7.99 27.90 -12.97
N ALA A 124 -9.30 27.74 -12.79
CA ALA A 124 -9.87 26.72 -11.92
C ALA A 124 -9.52 25.30 -12.38
N GLY A 125 -9.58 25.04 -13.70
CA GLY A 125 -9.20 23.76 -14.29
C GLY A 125 -7.73 23.43 -14.06
N LEU A 126 -6.83 24.42 -14.18
CA LEU A 126 -5.42 24.23 -13.89
C LEU A 126 -5.17 23.91 -12.41
N LEU A 127 -5.78 24.66 -11.49
CA LEU A 127 -5.63 24.44 -10.05
C LEU A 127 -6.18 23.08 -9.62
N LEU A 128 -7.37 22.71 -10.10
CA LEU A 128 -7.98 21.41 -9.80
C LEU A 128 -7.22 20.26 -10.46
N GLY A 129 -6.70 20.45 -11.67
CA GLY A 129 -5.82 19.49 -12.33
C GLY A 129 -4.53 19.23 -11.55
N LEU A 130 -3.96 20.28 -10.93
CA LEU A 130 -2.82 20.13 -10.03
C LEU A 130 -3.19 19.46 -8.70
N ALA A 131 -4.44 19.56 -8.23
CA ALA A 131 -4.91 18.89 -7.02
C ALA A 131 -5.33 17.43 -7.25
N LEU A 132 -5.65 17.06 -8.48
CA LEU A 132 -6.17 15.75 -8.85
C LEU A 132 -5.24 14.58 -8.45
N PRO A 133 -3.92 14.61 -8.70
CA PRO A 133 -3.02 13.53 -8.27
C PRO A 133 -3.06 13.32 -6.75
N ALA A 134 -3.07 14.40 -5.96
CA ALA A 134 -3.21 14.34 -4.52
C ALA A 134 -4.54 13.72 -4.08
N CYS A 135 -5.65 14.03 -4.75
CA CYS A 135 -6.94 13.41 -4.47
C CYS A 135 -6.89 11.89 -4.70
N ILE A 136 -6.32 11.45 -5.83
CA ILE A 136 -6.19 10.02 -6.18
C ILE A 136 -5.27 9.31 -5.17
N MET A 137 -4.14 9.93 -4.79
CA MET A 137 -3.22 9.40 -3.79
C MET A 137 -3.88 9.28 -2.41
N LEU A 138 -4.62 10.30 -1.94
CA LEU A 138 -5.35 10.24 -0.67
C LEU A 138 -6.45 9.18 -0.68
N LEU A 139 -7.12 9.00 -1.82
CA LEU A 139 -8.14 7.97 -1.99
C LEU A 139 -7.53 6.57 -1.91
N ALA A 140 -6.31 6.38 -2.41
CA ALA A 140 -5.60 5.12 -2.31
C ALA A 140 -5.14 4.80 -0.88
N ILE A 141 -4.74 5.82 -0.10
CA ILE A 141 -4.25 5.64 1.28
C ILE A 141 -5.40 5.41 2.27
N ASN A 142 -6.44 6.25 2.22
CA ASN A 142 -7.43 6.34 3.30
C ASN A 142 -8.80 5.74 2.94
N ASP A 143 -9.01 5.35 1.68
CA ASP A 143 -10.31 4.89 1.13
C ASP A 143 -11.50 5.86 1.36
N GLY A 144 -11.25 7.09 1.81
CA GLY A 144 -12.28 8.08 2.13
C GLY A 144 -12.55 9.03 0.96
N PHE A 145 -13.75 8.99 0.38
CA PHE A 145 -14.15 9.91 -0.70
C PHE A 145 -14.08 11.38 -0.26
N PHE A 146 -14.71 11.72 0.88
CA PHE A 146 -14.72 13.09 1.40
C PHE A 146 -13.34 13.52 1.91
N GLN A 147 -12.54 12.59 2.42
CA GLN A 147 -11.18 12.88 2.87
C GLN A 147 -10.25 13.19 1.69
N ALA A 148 -10.43 12.49 0.56
CA ALA A 148 -9.70 12.77 -0.67
C ALA A 148 -10.04 14.14 -1.28
N LEU A 149 -11.22 14.69 -0.99
CA LEU A 149 -11.66 16.03 -1.41
C LEU A 149 -11.39 17.12 -0.36
N ASN A 150 -10.91 16.77 0.83
CA ASN A 150 -10.67 17.73 1.89
C ASN A 150 -9.46 18.62 1.52
N PRO A 151 -9.64 19.94 1.35
CA PRO A 151 -8.55 20.84 0.94
C PRO A 151 -7.39 20.83 1.93
N LEU A 152 -7.65 20.63 3.23
CA LEU A 152 -6.58 20.55 4.24
C LEU A 152 -5.73 19.28 4.05
N SER A 153 -6.35 18.14 3.75
CA SER A 153 -5.63 16.89 3.49
C SER A 153 -4.82 16.96 2.21
N ILE A 154 -5.37 17.59 1.16
CA ILE A 154 -4.68 17.83 -0.12
C ILE A 154 -3.47 18.73 0.11
N ILE A 155 -3.65 19.89 0.76
CA ILE A 155 -2.56 20.82 1.05
C ILE A 155 -1.51 20.18 1.97
N TYR A 156 -1.93 19.39 2.96
CA TYR A 156 -1.03 18.65 3.82
C TYR A 156 -0.16 17.69 3.00
N LEU A 157 -0.76 16.85 2.15
CA LEU A 157 -0.01 15.90 1.32
C LEU A 157 0.97 16.62 0.37
N ILE A 158 0.50 17.67 -0.32
CA ILE A 158 1.33 18.47 -1.23
C ILE A 158 2.48 19.12 -0.46
N SER A 159 2.25 19.66 0.74
CA SER A 159 3.30 20.30 1.54
C SER A 159 4.32 19.28 2.07
N LYS A 160 3.90 18.05 2.38
CA LYS A 160 4.79 16.96 2.81
C LYS A 160 5.69 16.41 1.69
N ILE A 161 5.18 16.39 0.46
CA ILE A 161 5.96 16.00 -0.72
C ILE A 161 6.88 17.16 -1.15
N GLY A 162 6.38 18.40 -1.13
CA GLY A 162 7.13 19.61 -1.49
C GLY A 162 7.29 19.80 -3.01
N LEU A 163 8.39 20.44 -3.42
CA LEU A 163 8.70 20.72 -4.83
C LEU A 163 8.63 19.51 -5.78
N PRO A 164 9.03 18.27 -5.37
CA PRO A 164 8.79 17.04 -6.13
C PRO A 164 7.36 16.85 -6.64
N TYR A 165 6.35 17.38 -5.94
CA TYR A 165 4.96 17.29 -6.36
C TYR A 165 4.69 18.07 -7.66
N VAL A 166 5.30 19.25 -7.81
CA VAL A 166 5.16 20.05 -9.03
C VAL A 166 5.80 19.33 -10.22
N ALA A 167 6.96 18.72 -10.01
CA ALA A 167 7.59 17.87 -11.01
C ALA A 167 6.68 16.68 -11.37
N LEU A 168 6.07 16.01 -10.37
CA LEU A 168 5.12 14.92 -10.61
C LEU A 168 3.97 15.41 -11.49
N CYS A 169 3.32 16.52 -11.15
CA CYS A 169 2.23 17.09 -11.95
C CYS A 169 2.67 17.40 -13.38
N PHE A 170 3.85 18.00 -13.57
CA PHE A 170 4.40 18.24 -14.91
C PHE A 170 4.51 16.93 -15.71
N PHE A 171 5.10 15.87 -15.13
CA PHE A 171 5.22 14.59 -15.81
C PHE A 171 3.86 13.94 -16.09
N LEU A 172 2.91 14.00 -15.15
CA LEU A 172 1.56 13.46 -15.36
C LEU A 172 0.82 14.19 -16.50
N LEU A 173 0.91 15.53 -16.56
CA LEU A 173 0.35 16.32 -17.66
C LEU A 173 1.05 16.02 -18.99
N SER A 174 2.39 15.91 -19.00
CA SER A 174 3.15 15.52 -20.19
C SER A 174 2.80 14.11 -20.67
N LEU A 175 2.59 13.16 -19.77
CA LEU A 175 2.15 11.80 -20.12
C LEU A 175 0.72 11.81 -20.69
N SER A 176 -0.17 12.64 -20.14
CA SER A 176 -1.54 12.77 -20.64
C SER A 176 -1.56 13.33 -22.06
N GLY A 177 -0.89 14.47 -22.29
CA GLY A 177 -0.79 15.05 -23.64
C GLY A 177 0.01 14.17 -24.61
N GLY A 178 1.05 13.48 -24.12
CA GLY A 178 1.82 12.53 -24.90
C GLY A 178 1.01 11.31 -25.35
N SER A 179 0.09 10.83 -24.50
CA SER A 179 -0.84 9.76 -24.85
C SER A 179 -1.76 10.15 -26.00
N GLU A 180 -2.34 11.35 -25.94
CA GLU A 180 -3.23 11.88 -26.98
C GLU A 180 -2.47 12.11 -28.29
N TRP A 181 -1.31 12.76 -28.23
CA TRP A 181 -0.46 12.99 -29.39
C TRP A 181 0.00 11.68 -30.05
N PHE A 182 0.39 10.68 -29.25
CA PHE A 182 0.80 9.37 -29.75
C PHE A 182 -0.38 8.61 -30.38
N ALA A 183 -1.56 8.70 -29.78
CA ALA A 183 -2.80 8.17 -30.34
C ALA A 183 -3.12 8.78 -31.71
N GLU A 184 -3.09 10.11 -31.84
CA GLU A 184 -3.32 10.81 -33.11
C GLU A 184 -2.27 10.46 -34.17
N PHE A 185 -1.00 10.39 -33.76
CA PHE A 185 0.08 9.98 -34.65
C PHE A 185 -0.12 8.54 -35.16
N LEU A 186 -0.57 7.62 -34.31
CA LEU A 186 -0.71 6.22 -34.69
C LEU A 186 -2.03 5.92 -35.43
N ALA A 187 -3.07 6.72 -35.20
CA ALA A 187 -4.40 6.54 -35.78
C ALA A 187 -4.43 6.32 -37.32
N PRO A 188 -3.73 7.11 -38.16
CA PRO A 188 -3.74 6.89 -39.61
C PRO A 188 -2.95 5.67 -40.07
N ARG A 189 -2.11 5.07 -39.20
CA ARG A 189 -1.23 3.94 -39.53
C ARG A 189 -1.84 2.58 -39.16
N ILE A 190 -2.95 2.57 -38.43
CA ILE A 190 -3.64 1.37 -37.97
C ILE A 190 -4.89 1.14 -38.82
N GLY A 191 -5.16 -0.14 -39.16
CA GLY A 191 -6.40 -0.51 -39.83
C GLY A 191 -7.63 -0.13 -38.99
N LYS A 192 -8.71 0.33 -39.63
CA LYS A 192 -9.93 0.83 -38.95
C LYS A 192 -10.49 -0.12 -37.88
N TRP A 193 -10.37 -1.43 -38.08
CA TRP A 193 -10.84 -2.46 -37.15
C TRP A 193 -10.03 -2.51 -35.84
N ALA A 194 -8.72 -2.23 -35.89
CA ALA A 194 -7.82 -2.28 -34.74
C ALA A 194 -7.63 -0.91 -34.07
N LEU A 195 -8.13 0.17 -34.69
CA LEU A 195 -7.94 1.53 -34.21
C LEU A 195 -8.45 1.70 -32.77
N PHE A 196 -9.70 1.34 -32.50
CA PHE A 196 -10.29 1.53 -31.16
C PHE A 196 -9.61 0.70 -30.06
N PRO A 197 -9.33 -0.60 -30.26
CA PRO A 197 -8.47 -1.37 -29.35
C PRO A 197 -7.11 -0.76 -29.11
N ALA A 198 -6.42 -0.32 -30.17
CA ALA A 198 -5.09 0.26 -30.05
C ALA A 198 -5.11 1.56 -29.25
N LEU A 199 -6.10 2.43 -29.48
CA LEU A 199 -6.27 3.67 -28.71
C LEU A 199 -6.55 3.38 -27.23
N ASN A 200 -7.41 2.40 -26.92
CA ASN A 200 -7.64 1.97 -25.54
C ASN A 200 -6.36 1.41 -24.90
N PHE A 201 -5.60 0.59 -25.62
CA PHE A 201 -4.35 0.03 -25.11
C PHE A 201 -3.33 1.14 -24.80
N ILE A 202 -3.17 2.12 -25.69
CA ILE A 202 -2.31 3.28 -25.46
C ILE A 202 -2.76 4.05 -24.22
N ALA A 203 -4.05 4.37 -24.12
CA ALA A 203 -4.59 5.12 -22.99
C ALA A 203 -4.39 4.36 -21.66
N MET A 204 -4.62 3.04 -21.65
CA MET A 204 -4.36 2.18 -20.49
C MET A 204 -2.87 2.18 -20.12
N TYR A 205 -1.98 2.02 -21.10
CA TYR A 205 -0.55 2.00 -20.89
C TYR A 205 -0.05 3.28 -20.19
N PHE A 206 -0.40 4.46 -20.71
CA PHE A 206 -0.02 5.74 -20.10
C PHE A 206 -0.67 5.95 -18.73
N THR A 207 -1.93 5.56 -18.57
CA THR A 207 -2.62 5.63 -17.27
C THR A 207 -1.91 4.75 -16.23
N LEU A 208 -1.47 3.55 -16.59
CA LEU A 208 -0.76 2.68 -15.64
C LEU A 208 0.57 3.29 -15.17
N ILE A 209 1.30 3.94 -16.09
CA ILE A 209 2.52 4.69 -15.77
C ILE A 209 2.21 5.78 -14.75
N MET A 210 1.15 6.57 -14.97
CA MET A 210 0.75 7.63 -14.05
C MET A 210 0.46 7.11 -12.64
N TYR A 211 -0.28 6.00 -12.53
CA TYR A 211 -0.61 5.39 -11.24
C TYR A 211 0.63 4.82 -10.54
N ASN A 212 1.52 4.19 -11.30
CA ASN A 212 2.78 3.70 -10.75
C ASN A 212 3.67 4.87 -10.26
N MET A 213 3.73 5.98 -11.00
CA MET A 213 4.45 7.19 -10.57
C MET A 213 3.87 7.79 -9.30
N MET A 214 2.54 7.89 -9.19
CA MET A 214 1.88 8.36 -7.96
C MET A 214 2.19 7.45 -6.78
N GLY A 215 2.07 6.13 -6.95
CA GLY A 215 2.43 5.14 -5.93
C GLY A 215 3.89 5.26 -5.50
N TYR A 216 4.80 5.45 -6.45
CA TYR A 216 6.21 5.63 -6.14
C TYR A 216 6.52 6.92 -5.39
N VAL A 217 5.82 8.02 -5.69
CA VAL A 217 6.00 9.29 -4.94
C VAL A 217 5.52 9.14 -3.49
N LEU A 218 4.43 8.39 -3.26
CA LEU A 218 3.99 8.03 -1.92
C LEU A 218 5.06 7.19 -1.21
N TYR A 219 5.59 6.17 -1.88
CA TYR A 219 6.69 5.37 -1.37
C TYR A 219 7.94 6.21 -1.07
N GLN A 220 8.34 7.13 -1.95
CA GLN A 220 9.51 7.98 -1.74
C GLN A 220 9.35 8.91 -0.52
N ASN A 221 8.12 9.34 -0.22
CA ASN A 221 7.82 10.27 0.87
C ASN A 221 7.12 9.57 2.05
N HIS A 222 7.21 8.25 2.14
CA HIS A 222 6.46 7.46 3.12
C HIS A 222 6.72 7.92 4.57
N GLN A 223 7.97 8.23 4.91
CA GLN A 223 8.34 8.71 6.25
C GLN A 223 7.75 10.08 6.58
N SER A 224 7.61 11.00 5.61
CA SER A 224 7.06 12.33 5.86
C SER A 224 5.52 12.35 5.87
N ILE A 225 4.91 11.38 5.19
CA ILE A 225 3.46 11.18 5.09
C ILE A 225 2.94 10.31 6.25
N GLY A 226 3.82 9.58 6.95
CA GLY A 226 3.44 8.65 8.01
C GLY A 226 2.86 7.34 7.47
N LEU A 227 3.27 6.96 6.23
CA LEU A 227 2.85 5.73 5.58
C LEU A 227 3.81 4.61 5.97
N ASP A 228 3.30 3.53 6.57
CA ASP A 228 4.10 2.34 6.88
C ASP A 228 4.36 1.54 5.59
N VAL A 229 5.63 1.44 5.20
CA VAL A 229 6.09 0.72 3.99
C VAL A 229 6.51 -0.70 4.36
N GLN A 230 6.08 -1.68 3.56
CA GLN A 230 6.33 -3.11 3.80
C GLN A 230 7.68 -3.59 3.26
N VAL A 231 8.20 -2.93 2.22
CA VAL A 231 9.50 -3.26 1.60
C VAL A 231 10.39 -2.03 1.63
N ASP A 232 11.37 -2.00 2.53
CA ASP A 232 12.33 -0.90 2.61
C ASP A 232 13.31 -0.94 1.42
N PHE A 233 13.89 0.19 1.02
CA PHE A 233 14.70 0.34 -0.20
C PHE A 233 15.88 -0.66 -0.27
N ALA A 234 16.35 -1.14 0.89
CA ALA A 234 17.38 -2.15 1.02
C ALA A 234 16.99 -3.55 0.46
N ASP A 235 15.71 -3.84 0.24
CA ASP A 235 15.22 -5.14 -0.27
C ASP A 235 14.83 -5.12 -1.75
N SER A 236 14.89 -3.96 -2.41
CA SER A 236 14.55 -3.87 -3.82
C SER A 236 15.72 -4.41 -4.66
N PRO A 237 15.50 -5.31 -5.65
CA PRO A 237 16.58 -5.82 -6.53
C PRO A 237 17.30 -4.70 -7.31
N ASP A 238 16.71 -3.51 -7.37
CA ASP A 238 17.31 -2.31 -7.94
C ASP A 238 18.37 -1.62 -7.07
N ALA A 239 18.46 -1.94 -5.76
CA ALA A 239 19.52 -1.45 -4.88
C ALA A 239 20.90 -2.07 -5.21
N LEU A 240 20.90 -3.24 -5.89
CA LEU A 240 22.12 -3.92 -6.34
C LEU A 240 22.72 -3.32 -7.61
N HIS A 241 21.98 -2.49 -8.35
CA HIS A 241 22.46 -1.94 -9.62
C HIS A 241 22.24 -0.42 -9.72
N LYS A 242 23.35 0.27 -9.40
CA LYS A 242 23.64 1.71 -9.59
C LYS A 242 23.09 2.63 -8.50
N HIS A 243 23.97 3.14 -7.63
CA HIS A 243 24.32 4.57 -7.53
C HIS A 243 25.43 4.81 -6.48
N GLY A 244 26.62 5.24 -6.92
CA GLY A 244 27.02 6.65 -6.90
C GLY A 244 26.99 7.47 -5.60
N ALA A 245 26.80 6.88 -4.43
CA ALA A 245 27.18 7.48 -3.15
C ALA A 245 28.30 6.62 -2.57
N ALA A 246 29.34 7.22 -1.96
CA ALA A 246 30.34 6.46 -1.23
C ALA A 246 29.58 5.53 -0.27
N PRO A 247 29.72 4.19 -0.41
CA PRO A 247 28.99 3.30 0.47
C PRO A 247 29.37 3.67 1.90
N ASP A 248 28.39 3.77 2.79
CA ASP A 248 28.65 3.74 4.22
C ASP A 248 29.69 2.63 4.47
N PRO A 249 30.81 2.89 5.17
CA PRO A 249 31.90 1.92 5.31
C PRO A 249 31.41 0.52 5.70
N LEU A 250 30.38 0.46 6.55
CA LEU A 250 29.72 -0.78 6.95
C LEU A 250 29.02 -1.50 5.78
N THR A 251 28.35 -0.76 4.89
CA THR A 251 27.69 -1.31 3.70
C THR A 251 28.71 -1.79 2.66
N ALA A 252 29.83 -1.08 2.48
CA ALA A 252 30.94 -1.55 1.64
C ALA A 252 31.53 -2.85 2.19
N GLU A 253 31.83 -2.89 3.49
CA GLU A 253 32.41 -4.06 4.17
C GLU A 253 31.47 -5.26 4.12
N LEU A 254 30.17 -5.05 4.37
CA LEU A 254 29.15 -6.10 4.24
C LEU A 254 29.06 -6.64 2.81
N ASN A 255 29.04 -5.77 1.80
CA ASN A 255 28.98 -6.21 0.41
C ASN A 255 30.23 -6.99 -0.01
N GLN A 256 31.42 -6.60 0.50
CA GLN A 256 32.65 -7.35 0.26
C GLN A 256 32.60 -8.74 0.91
N LEU A 257 32.17 -8.84 2.17
CA LEU A 257 32.04 -10.11 2.88
C LEU A 257 31.01 -11.03 2.20
N LEU A 258 29.87 -10.48 1.77
CA LEU A 258 28.84 -11.23 1.05
C LEU A 258 29.33 -11.69 -0.34
N ALA A 259 30.02 -10.84 -1.10
CA ALA A 259 30.59 -11.20 -2.40
C ALA A 259 31.69 -12.27 -2.29
N ALA A 260 32.44 -12.28 -1.19
CA ALA A 260 33.42 -13.31 -0.87
C ALA A 260 32.81 -14.63 -0.33
N GLY A 261 31.49 -14.68 -0.12
CA GLY A 261 30.79 -15.82 0.47
C GLY A 261 30.97 -15.95 1.98
N HIS A 262 31.54 -14.95 2.65
CA HIS A 262 31.80 -14.93 4.09
C HIS A 262 30.56 -14.48 4.89
N THR A 263 29.41 -15.13 4.66
CA THR A 263 28.13 -14.74 5.28
C THR A 263 28.18 -14.78 6.82
N ASN A 264 28.93 -15.70 7.42
CA ASN A 264 29.06 -15.81 8.88
C ASN A 264 29.83 -14.62 9.51
N GLU A 265 30.82 -14.08 8.80
CA GLU A 265 31.57 -12.90 9.24
C GLU A 265 30.68 -11.66 9.16
N ALA A 266 29.89 -11.53 8.08
CA ALA A 266 28.92 -10.45 7.92
C ALA A 266 27.86 -10.45 9.05
N VAL A 267 27.36 -11.62 9.44
CA VAL A 267 26.45 -11.79 10.59
C VAL A 267 27.13 -11.33 11.89
N THR A 268 28.39 -11.71 12.12
CA THR A 268 29.14 -11.35 13.33
C THR A 268 29.39 -9.84 13.42
N LEU A 269 29.73 -9.21 12.29
CA LEU A 269 29.93 -7.76 12.18
C LEU A 269 28.65 -6.98 12.54
N LEU A 270 27.51 -7.34 11.96
CA LEU A 270 26.23 -6.69 12.30
C LEU A 270 25.80 -6.95 13.74
N ALA A 271 25.99 -8.18 14.25
CA ALA A 271 25.70 -8.47 15.65
C ALA A 271 26.49 -7.57 16.61
N GLN A 272 27.76 -7.30 16.32
CA GLN A 272 28.55 -6.36 17.11
C GLN A 272 28.06 -4.92 16.97
N LYS A 273 27.67 -4.50 15.76
CA LYS A 273 27.19 -3.14 15.51
C LYS A 273 25.86 -2.86 16.21
N ILE A 274 24.93 -3.82 16.19
CA ILE A 274 23.63 -3.71 16.89
C ILE A 274 23.82 -3.55 18.40
N ARG A 275 24.80 -4.23 19.01
CA ARG A 275 25.10 -4.06 20.45
C ARG A 275 25.50 -2.62 20.79
N ASN A 276 26.17 -1.93 19.87
CA ASN A 276 26.62 -0.55 20.07
C ASN A 276 25.57 0.50 19.67
N ASP A 277 24.63 0.14 18.79
CA ASP A 277 23.60 1.02 18.24
C ASP A 277 22.25 0.31 18.20
N TRP A 278 21.74 -0.05 19.39
CA TRP A 278 20.53 -0.85 19.55
C TRP A 278 19.27 -0.14 19.06
N GLU A 279 19.25 1.20 19.05
CA GLU A 279 18.08 1.97 18.65
C GLU A 279 17.90 2.06 17.13
N ASN A 280 18.94 1.70 16.36
CA ASN A 280 18.94 1.82 14.91
C ASN A 280 18.23 0.64 14.24
N ASN A 281 16.98 0.88 13.85
CA ASN A 281 16.12 -0.11 13.20
C ASN A 281 16.69 -0.65 11.86
N ASP A 282 17.43 0.15 11.09
CA ASP A 282 18.03 -0.31 9.81
C ASP A 282 19.08 -1.39 10.05
N LEU A 283 19.88 -1.28 11.13
CA LEU A 283 20.83 -2.32 11.51
C LEU A 283 20.12 -3.62 11.88
N HIS A 284 19.04 -3.54 12.66
CA HIS A 284 18.22 -4.69 13.02
C HIS A 284 17.61 -5.38 11.80
N ASP A 285 17.09 -4.61 10.85
CA ASP A 285 16.50 -5.12 9.61
C ASP A 285 17.54 -5.85 8.76
N ARG A 286 18.71 -5.26 8.55
CA ARG A 286 19.81 -5.88 7.80
C ARG A 286 20.30 -7.16 8.47
N TYR A 287 20.42 -7.14 9.80
CA TYR A 287 20.85 -8.30 10.55
C TYR A 287 19.82 -9.43 10.49
N HIS A 288 18.53 -9.13 10.68
CA HIS A 288 17.47 -10.13 10.59
C HIS A 288 17.45 -10.79 9.20
N LYS A 289 17.59 -10.02 8.13
CA LYS A 289 17.69 -10.55 6.75
C LYS A 289 18.91 -11.45 6.58
N LEU A 290 20.08 -11.04 7.07
CA LEU A 290 21.28 -11.88 7.01
C LEU A 290 21.10 -13.20 7.79
N LEU A 291 20.42 -13.16 8.94
CA LEU A 291 20.12 -14.38 9.69
C LEU A 291 19.24 -15.34 8.89
N ILE A 292 18.21 -14.84 8.19
CA ILE A 292 17.35 -15.63 7.30
C ILE A 292 18.17 -16.23 6.16
N LEU A 293 18.95 -15.39 5.45
CA LEU A 293 19.76 -15.82 4.30
C LEU A 293 20.82 -16.86 4.70
N ALA A 294 21.42 -16.70 5.87
CA ALA A 294 22.41 -17.62 6.42
C ALA A 294 21.79 -18.86 7.09
N GLY A 295 20.46 -18.98 7.17
CA GLY A 295 19.78 -20.08 7.84
C GLY A 295 20.12 -20.20 9.33
N ARG A 296 20.40 -19.06 9.98
CA ARG A 296 20.88 -18.99 11.36
C ARG A 296 19.72 -19.13 12.34
N LYS A 297 19.91 -19.94 13.39
CA LYS A 297 18.88 -20.19 14.41
C LYS A 297 18.58 -18.94 15.24
N GLU A 298 19.53 -18.00 15.28
CA GLU A 298 19.43 -16.73 15.97
C GLU A 298 18.34 -15.82 15.41
N VAL A 299 17.74 -16.14 14.24
CA VAL A 299 16.62 -15.40 13.67
C VAL A 299 15.44 -15.29 14.64
N THR A 300 15.15 -16.36 15.39
CA THR A 300 14.03 -16.37 16.35
C THR A 300 14.39 -15.64 17.65
N SER A 301 15.61 -15.77 18.16
CA SER A 301 16.04 -15.03 19.35
C SER A 301 16.09 -13.53 19.08
N HIS A 302 16.68 -13.13 17.95
CA HIS A 302 16.69 -11.73 17.50
C HIS A 302 15.28 -11.21 17.26
N GLY A 303 14.45 -12.01 16.58
CA GLY A 303 13.06 -11.64 16.29
C GLY A 303 12.25 -11.36 17.54
N ARG A 304 12.43 -12.12 18.63
CA ARG A 304 11.75 -11.84 19.91
C ARG A 304 12.04 -10.44 20.44
N GLU A 305 13.31 -10.09 20.54
CA GLU A 305 13.73 -8.77 21.05
C GLU A 305 13.34 -7.64 20.09
N TYR A 306 13.48 -7.88 18.78
CA TYR A 306 13.19 -6.88 17.77
C TYR A 306 11.69 -6.62 17.63
N ILE A 307 10.84 -7.64 17.72
CA ILE A 307 9.37 -7.48 17.79
C ILE A 307 8.97 -6.68 19.02
N SER A 308 9.54 -6.94 20.21
CA SER A 308 9.30 -6.11 21.41
C SER A 308 9.64 -4.64 21.14
N LYS A 309 10.78 -4.37 20.48
CA LYS A 309 11.16 -3.00 20.11
C LYS A 309 10.18 -2.39 19.11
N LEU A 310 9.85 -3.06 18.02
CA LEU A 310 8.97 -2.54 16.98
C LEU A 310 7.55 -2.26 17.51
N VAL A 311 7.02 -3.09 18.41
CA VAL A 311 5.73 -2.84 19.05
C VAL A 311 5.78 -1.59 19.94
N ARG A 312 6.86 -1.39 20.72
CA ARG A 312 7.05 -0.16 21.51
C ARG A 312 7.19 1.08 20.63
N ASP A 313 7.88 0.96 19.51
CA ASP A 313 8.05 2.03 18.51
C ASP A 313 6.78 2.27 17.68
N LYS A 314 5.68 1.54 17.95
CA LYS A 314 4.42 1.57 17.20
C LYS A 314 4.59 1.29 15.70
N LYS A 315 5.47 0.34 15.37
CA LYS A 315 5.74 -0.16 14.01
C LYS A 315 5.14 -1.57 13.84
N GLN A 316 3.82 -1.69 13.98
CA GLN A 316 3.14 -2.98 14.06
C GLN A 316 3.23 -3.79 12.77
N ALA A 317 3.18 -3.13 11.60
CA ALA A 317 3.31 -3.79 10.30
C ALA A 317 4.67 -4.49 10.17
N ARG A 318 5.75 -3.77 10.48
CA ARG A 318 7.10 -4.35 10.47
C ARG A 318 7.26 -5.45 11.52
N ALA A 319 6.70 -5.25 12.72
CA ALA A 319 6.71 -6.28 13.75
C ALA A 319 6.04 -7.59 13.28
N LEU A 320 4.98 -7.47 12.47
CA LEU A 320 4.31 -8.62 11.88
C LEU A 320 5.18 -9.34 10.83
N ASP A 321 5.91 -8.61 9.99
CA ASP A 321 6.83 -9.22 9.02
C ASP A 321 7.90 -10.07 9.73
N ILE A 322 8.55 -9.48 10.75
CA ILE A 322 9.56 -10.18 11.57
C ILE A 322 8.94 -11.40 12.26
N TYR A 323 7.70 -11.27 12.76
CA TYR A 323 6.96 -12.39 13.35
C TYR A 323 6.73 -13.53 12.36
N GLN A 324 6.34 -13.21 11.11
CA GLN A 324 6.13 -14.21 10.07
C GLN A 324 7.42 -14.91 9.68
N ASP A 325 8.52 -14.19 9.59
CA ASP A 325 9.83 -14.77 9.28
C ASP A 325 10.30 -15.71 10.40
N CYS A 326 10.07 -15.32 11.66
CA CYS A 326 10.29 -16.21 12.80
C CYS A 326 9.39 -17.46 12.74
N LEU A 327 8.13 -17.31 12.31
CA LEU A 327 7.19 -18.43 12.18
C LEU A 327 7.58 -19.40 11.05
N LYS A 328 8.20 -18.90 9.98
CA LYS A 328 8.76 -19.74 8.89
C LYS A 328 9.97 -20.54 9.40
N ALA A 329 10.80 -19.93 10.24
CA ALA A 329 11.97 -20.59 10.83
C ALA A 329 11.60 -21.57 11.95
N ASP A 330 10.60 -21.23 12.76
CA ASP A 330 10.08 -22.03 13.87
C ASP A 330 8.55 -21.95 13.90
N ARG A 331 7.89 -23.07 13.55
CA ARG A 331 6.42 -23.15 13.49
C ARG A 331 5.75 -22.98 14.85
N GLU A 332 6.48 -23.15 15.94
CA GLU A 332 5.99 -22.96 17.31
C GLU A 332 6.31 -21.58 17.87
N PHE A 333 6.87 -20.68 17.05
CA PHE A 333 7.17 -19.32 17.46
C PHE A 333 5.91 -18.59 17.95
N MET A 334 6.00 -18.01 19.14
CA MET A 334 4.92 -17.25 19.79
C MET A 334 5.43 -15.90 20.29
N PRO A 335 4.56 -14.87 20.33
CA PRO A 335 4.90 -13.57 20.93
C PRO A 335 5.37 -13.74 22.38
N GLN A 336 6.40 -12.99 22.77
CA GLN A 336 7.01 -13.11 24.09
C GLN A 336 6.20 -12.40 25.17
N GLU A 337 5.56 -11.29 24.82
CA GLU A 337 4.83 -10.45 25.75
C GLU A 337 3.35 -10.37 25.35
N ALA A 338 2.46 -10.35 26.35
CA ALA A 338 1.02 -10.25 26.12
C ALA A 338 0.64 -8.99 25.30
N ALA A 339 1.34 -7.88 25.56
CA ALA A 339 1.15 -6.59 24.91
C ALA A 339 1.46 -6.61 23.40
N GLN A 340 2.18 -7.62 22.89
CA GLN A 340 2.51 -7.74 21.46
C GLN A 340 1.37 -8.36 20.66
N VAL A 341 0.57 -9.22 21.29
CA VAL A 341 -0.40 -10.08 20.59
C VAL A 341 -1.47 -9.27 19.91
N TYR A 342 -2.08 -8.31 20.62
CA TYR A 342 -3.14 -7.48 20.06
C TYR A 342 -2.66 -6.57 18.92
N PRO A 343 -1.55 -5.80 19.05
CA PRO A 343 -0.99 -5.02 17.95
C PRO A 343 -0.63 -5.86 16.71
N LEU A 344 -0.03 -7.04 16.89
CA LEU A 344 0.31 -7.94 15.78
C LEU A 344 -0.94 -8.50 15.11
N ALA A 345 -1.96 -8.88 15.88
CA ALA A 345 -3.23 -9.36 15.35
C ALA A 345 -4.00 -8.27 14.60
N CYS A 346 -3.98 -7.02 15.09
CA CYS A 346 -4.51 -5.86 14.38
C CYS A 346 -3.78 -5.65 13.05
N ALA A 347 -2.44 -5.61 13.06
CA ALA A 347 -1.66 -5.50 11.83
C ALA A 347 -2.00 -6.64 10.84
N ALA A 348 -2.15 -7.87 11.33
CA ALA A 348 -2.49 -9.01 10.48
C ALA A 348 -3.91 -8.89 9.90
N ARG A 349 -4.88 -8.39 10.69
CA ARG A 349 -6.23 -8.07 10.18
C ARG A 349 -6.16 -6.96 9.13
N ASP A 350 -5.45 -5.88 9.41
CA ASP A 350 -5.39 -4.71 8.53
C ASP A 350 -4.74 -5.08 7.17
N LEU A 351 -3.80 -6.04 7.18
CA LEU A 351 -3.25 -6.70 5.98
C LEU A 351 -4.13 -7.82 5.38
N LYS A 352 -5.36 -7.99 5.85
CA LYS A 352 -6.33 -9.03 5.44
C LYS A 352 -5.85 -10.46 5.62
N GLN A 353 -4.88 -10.69 6.51
CA GLN A 353 -4.36 -12.00 6.86
C GLN A 353 -5.16 -12.60 8.03
N HIS A 354 -6.49 -12.71 7.89
CA HIS A 354 -7.42 -13.04 8.97
C HIS A 354 -7.11 -14.38 9.66
N LYS A 355 -6.66 -15.38 8.89
CA LYS A 355 -6.22 -16.68 9.44
C LYS A 355 -4.99 -16.52 10.33
N LEU A 356 -4.04 -15.68 9.94
CA LEU A 356 -2.86 -15.39 10.74
C LEU A 356 -3.24 -14.61 11.99
N ALA A 357 -4.10 -13.59 11.88
CA ALA A 357 -4.60 -12.82 13.01
C ALA A 357 -5.23 -13.72 14.11
N LEU A 358 -6.11 -14.65 13.71
CA LEU A 358 -6.67 -15.64 14.64
C LEU A 358 -5.61 -16.60 15.21
N SER A 359 -4.63 -16.99 14.40
CA SER A 359 -3.55 -17.87 14.85
C SER A 359 -2.65 -17.20 15.91
N ILE A 360 -2.38 -15.89 15.77
CA ILE A 360 -1.61 -15.07 16.72
C ILE A 360 -2.36 -14.97 18.05
N MET A 361 -3.69 -14.77 18.00
CA MET A 361 -4.55 -14.66 19.18
C MET A 361 -4.91 -16.01 19.82
N ARG A 362 -4.52 -17.14 19.21
CA ARG A 362 -4.95 -18.47 19.63
C ARG A 362 -4.45 -18.80 21.04
N LYS A 363 -5.37 -19.24 21.92
CA LYS A 363 -5.08 -19.58 23.33
C LYS A 363 -4.47 -18.42 24.13
N PHE A 364 -4.69 -17.16 23.72
CA PHE A 364 -4.16 -15.99 24.40
C PHE A 364 -4.48 -15.95 25.90
N ASP A 365 -5.73 -16.28 26.26
CA ASP A 365 -6.22 -16.38 27.63
C ASP A 365 -5.53 -17.45 28.46
N LYS A 366 -5.08 -18.55 27.84
CA LYS A 366 -4.33 -19.61 28.51
C LYS A 366 -2.85 -19.26 28.63
N ASN A 367 -2.29 -18.62 27.62
CA ASN A 367 -0.87 -18.24 27.58
C ASN A 367 -0.60 -17.01 28.47
N PHE A 368 -1.56 -16.08 28.58
CA PHE A 368 -1.43 -14.84 29.34
C PHE A 368 -2.68 -14.57 30.22
N PRO A 369 -2.94 -15.41 31.25
CA PRO A 369 -4.21 -15.41 32.00
C PRO A 369 -4.47 -14.15 32.83
N ARG A 370 -3.46 -13.30 33.04
CA ARG A 370 -3.56 -12.04 33.80
C ARG A 370 -3.46 -10.78 32.92
N SER A 371 -3.45 -10.93 31.59
CA SER A 371 -3.31 -9.78 30.71
C SER A 371 -4.56 -8.89 30.73
N PRO A 372 -4.40 -7.55 30.81
CA PRO A 372 -5.52 -6.63 30.64
C PRO A 372 -6.09 -6.65 29.22
N ASP A 373 -5.36 -7.16 28.23
CA ASP A 373 -5.75 -7.15 26.81
C ASP A 373 -6.70 -8.29 26.43
N ILE A 374 -7.02 -9.20 27.36
CA ILE A 374 -7.88 -10.37 27.08
C ILE A 374 -9.23 -9.96 26.47
N PRO A 375 -9.97 -8.96 27.00
CA PRO A 375 -11.23 -8.54 26.39
C PRO A 375 -11.06 -7.97 24.98
N SER A 376 -9.98 -7.22 24.73
CA SER A 376 -9.67 -6.65 23.40
C SER A 376 -9.39 -7.74 22.37
N VAL A 377 -8.62 -8.77 22.76
CA VAL A 377 -8.31 -9.94 21.92
C VAL A 377 -9.57 -10.75 21.61
N TYR A 378 -10.45 -10.97 22.60
CA TYR A 378 -11.72 -11.66 22.36
C TYR A 378 -12.65 -10.88 21.44
N LEU A 379 -12.77 -9.56 21.62
CA LEU A 379 -13.61 -8.73 20.77
C LEU A 379 -13.12 -8.74 19.32
N LEU A 380 -11.81 -8.60 19.10
CA LEU A 380 -11.21 -8.70 17.77
C LEU A 380 -11.46 -10.07 17.13
N SER A 381 -11.33 -11.15 17.92
CA SER A 381 -11.63 -12.51 17.47
C SER A 381 -13.09 -12.67 17.07
N ALA A 382 -14.03 -12.12 17.85
CA ALA A 382 -15.46 -12.20 17.54
C ALA A 382 -15.82 -11.44 16.25
N LYS A 383 -15.28 -10.23 16.06
CA LYS A 383 -15.46 -9.45 14.83
C LYS A 383 -14.94 -10.22 13.62
N LEU A 384 -13.72 -10.78 13.70
CA LEU A 384 -13.17 -11.61 12.63
C LEU A 384 -14.03 -12.85 12.32
N MET A 385 -14.53 -13.55 13.36
CA MET A 385 -15.38 -14.73 13.15
C MET A 385 -16.68 -14.40 12.41
N TYR A 386 -17.30 -13.27 12.73
CA TYR A 386 -18.55 -12.85 12.08
C TYR A 386 -18.31 -12.29 10.67
N GLU A 387 -17.43 -11.29 10.55
CA GLU A 387 -17.23 -10.53 9.30
C GLU A 387 -16.53 -11.35 8.22
N GLU A 388 -15.48 -12.11 8.60
CA GLU A 388 -14.60 -12.76 7.64
C GLU A 388 -14.89 -14.26 7.49
N PHE A 389 -15.18 -14.94 8.59
CA PHE A 389 -15.41 -16.40 8.58
C PHE A 389 -16.89 -16.79 8.55
N ARG A 390 -17.81 -15.83 8.69
CA ARG A 390 -19.27 -16.05 8.75
C ARG A 390 -19.69 -17.09 9.80
N ASP A 391 -18.88 -17.28 10.85
CA ASP A 391 -19.19 -18.15 11.98
C ASP A 391 -19.90 -17.34 13.06
N GLU A 392 -21.17 -17.05 12.79
CA GLU A 392 -22.03 -16.28 13.69
C GLU A 392 -22.16 -16.95 15.07
N LYS A 393 -22.26 -18.29 15.10
CA LYS A 393 -22.42 -19.05 16.34
C LYS A 393 -21.21 -18.85 17.25
N MET A 394 -20.00 -18.95 16.70
CA MET A 394 -18.78 -18.73 17.47
C MET A 394 -18.62 -17.26 17.86
N ALA A 395 -18.90 -16.31 16.97
CA ALA A 395 -18.85 -14.89 17.28
C ALA A 395 -19.77 -14.52 18.46
N ARG A 396 -21.04 -14.95 18.44
CA ARG A 396 -22.00 -14.73 19.54
C ARG A 396 -21.52 -15.35 20.85
N ALA A 397 -20.99 -16.58 20.80
CA ALA A 397 -20.47 -17.26 21.98
C ALA A 397 -19.33 -16.47 22.64
N ILE A 398 -18.41 -15.92 21.84
CA ILE A 398 -17.31 -15.08 22.33
C ILE A 398 -17.85 -13.76 22.92
N LEU A 399 -18.79 -13.09 22.26
CA LEU A 399 -19.34 -11.81 22.75
C LEU A 399 -20.11 -11.97 24.06
N HIS A 400 -20.95 -13.02 24.19
CA HIS A 400 -21.61 -13.33 25.45
C HIS A 400 -20.60 -13.72 26.55
N HIS A 401 -19.49 -14.39 26.19
CA HIS A 401 -18.42 -14.67 27.15
C HIS A 401 -17.79 -13.38 27.70
N ILE A 402 -17.55 -12.38 26.83
CA ILE A 402 -17.04 -11.06 27.26
C ILE A 402 -18.03 -10.42 28.25
N GLN A 403 -19.32 -10.39 27.93
CA GLN A 403 -20.34 -9.78 28.80
C GLN A 403 -20.43 -10.46 30.17
N LYS A 404 -20.37 -11.80 30.20
CA LYS A 404 -20.47 -12.59 31.44
C LYS A 404 -19.22 -12.45 32.31
N LYS A 405 -18.03 -12.46 31.71
CA LYS A 405 -16.75 -12.49 32.43
C LYS A 405 -16.23 -11.09 32.79
N TYR A 406 -16.58 -10.07 32.01
CA TYR A 406 -16.11 -8.69 32.18
C TYR A 406 -17.25 -7.67 32.23
N PRO A 407 -18.27 -7.83 33.12
CA PRO A 407 -19.49 -7.04 33.09
C PRO A 407 -19.30 -5.53 33.29
N GLN A 408 -18.27 -5.12 34.05
CA GLN A 408 -17.97 -3.70 34.32
C GLN A 408 -16.95 -3.09 33.34
N HIS A 409 -16.42 -3.86 32.37
CA HIS A 409 -15.42 -3.36 31.43
C HIS A 409 -16.08 -2.61 30.27
N PRO A 410 -15.53 -1.48 29.78
CA PRO A 410 -16.11 -0.70 28.67
C PRO A 410 -16.42 -1.54 27.41
N LEU A 411 -15.54 -2.51 27.09
CA LEU A 411 -15.71 -3.41 25.95
C LEU A 411 -16.89 -4.40 26.10
N SER A 412 -17.46 -4.56 27.29
CA SER A 412 -18.71 -5.32 27.49
C SER A 412 -19.90 -4.61 26.84
N GLY A 413 -19.93 -3.27 26.93
CA GLY A 413 -20.91 -2.44 26.23
C GLY A 413 -20.75 -2.52 24.71
N GLU A 414 -19.51 -2.48 24.22
CA GLU A 414 -19.22 -2.64 22.79
C GLU A 414 -19.62 -4.05 22.29
N ALA A 415 -19.34 -5.10 23.06
CA ALA A 415 -19.77 -6.45 22.73
C ALA A 415 -21.31 -6.57 22.67
N GLY A 416 -22.03 -5.90 23.57
CA GLY A 416 -23.50 -5.83 23.54
C GLY A 416 -24.05 -5.09 22.32
N ASN A 417 -23.44 -3.96 21.96
CA ASN A 417 -23.81 -3.21 20.76
C ASN A 417 -23.59 -4.05 19.49
N TYR A 418 -22.49 -4.81 19.45
CA TYR A 418 -22.18 -5.68 18.32
C TYR A 418 -23.14 -6.87 18.22
N LEU A 419 -23.54 -7.48 19.35
CA LEU A 419 -24.61 -8.48 19.38
C LEU A 419 -25.95 -7.93 18.83
N ALA A 420 -26.35 -6.74 19.28
CA ALA A 420 -27.57 -6.09 18.79
C ALA A 420 -27.49 -5.74 17.30
N PHE A 421 -26.30 -5.41 16.79
CA PHE A 421 -26.05 -5.21 15.36
C PHE A 421 -26.23 -6.52 14.57
N MET A 422 -25.69 -7.64 15.07
CA MET A 422 -25.88 -8.96 14.46
C MET A 422 -27.36 -9.37 14.43
N ASP A 423 -28.12 -9.08 15.50
CA ASP A 423 -29.56 -9.37 15.57
C ASP A 423 -30.38 -8.59 14.54
N LYS A 424 -30.01 -7.35 14.24
CA LYS A 424 -30.67 -6.53 13.21
C LYS A 424 -30.40 -6.99 11.78
N LEU A 425 -29.28 -7.66 11.55
CA LEU A 425 -28.86 -8.17 10.25
C LEU A 425 -29.34 -9.60 9.99
N ALA A 426 -29.76 -10.33 11.02
CA ALA A 426 -30.39 -11.63 10.84
C ALA A 426 -31.73 -11.43 10.10
N PRO A 427 -31.96 -12.07 8.94
CA PRO A 427 -33.28 -12.05 8.32
C PRO A 427 -34.28 -12.62 9.34
N SER A 428 -35.38 -11.90 9.56
CA SER A 428 -36.53 -12.40 10.30
C SER A 428 -36.86 -13.79 9.75
N ALA A 429 -36.72 -14.81 10.61
CA ALA A 429 -36.99 -16.20 10.28
C ALA A 429 -38.43 -16.41 9.79
#